data_AF-A0A2A3HK52-F1
#
_entry.id   AF-A0A2A3HK52-F1
#
_cell.length_a   1.000
_cell.length_b   1.000
_cell.length_c   1.000
_cell.angle_alpha   90.00
_cell.angle_beta   90.00
_cell.angle_gamma   90.00
#
_symmetry.space_group_name_H-M   'P 1'
#
loop_
_entity.id
_entity.type
_entity.pdbx_description
1 polymer ?
#
loop_
_entity_poly.entity_id
_entity_poly.type
_entity_poly.pdbx_seq_one_letter_code
_entity_poly.pdbx_strand_id
1 'polypeptide(L)'
;MCFENHFGEMFVRGLLQLEPGAVIEFSNPGVKTILNVDGKLNWKTSSNRPLEDMNYWNSVASGFMLVLHKSGTIYIEGDLCGTLYAPLAKIIIGQTKKIYYGRILAKDIVVHQRTKIFRVDFNPKENFIYVWRN
;
A
#
# COMPACT_ATOMS: atom_id res chain seq x y z
N MET A 1 -0.99 19.61 2.95
CA MET A 1 -0.82 18.93 4.25
C MET A 1 0.67 18.91 4.50
N CYS A 2 1.15 19.51 5.60
CA CYS A 2 2.60 19.57 5.90
C CYS A 2 3.03 18.22 6.45
N PHE A 3 3.98 17.58 5.77
CA PHE A 3 4.50 16.26 6.09
C PHE A 3 5.95 16.42 6.56
N GLU A 4 6.27 15.91 7.75
CA GLU A 4 7.68 15.76 8.16
C GLU A 4 8.33 14.71 7.27
N ASN A 5 9.30 15.16 6.46
CA ASN A 5 9.86 14.40 5.36
C ASN A 5 11.10 13.65 5.88
N HIS A 6 10.99 12.34 6.06
CA HIS A 6 12.16 11.45 6.20
C HIS A 6 12.08 10.45 5.04
N PHE A 7 12.82 10.73 3.96
CA PHE A 7 13.12 9.82 2.83
C PHE A 7 12.09 8.70 2.55
N GLY A 8 10.95 9.07 1.98
CA GLY A 8 9.93 8.11 1.51
C GLY A 8 9.06 7.49 2.62
N GLU A 9 9.24 7.86 3.89
CA GLU A 9 8.42 7.38 4.98
C GLU A 9 7.45 8.47 5.46
N MET A 10 6.21 8.07 5.73
CA MET A 10 5.12 8.94 6.18
C MET A 10 4.43 8.33 7.39
N PHE A 11 3.96 9.17 8.32
CA PHE A 11 3.31 8.74 9.55
C PHE A 11 1.94 9.40 9.71
N VAL A 12 0.90 8.59 9.92
CA VAL A 12 -0.47 9.04 10.23
C VAL A 12 -0.88 8.46 11.58
N ARG A 13 -0.96 9.33 12.60
CA ARG A 13 -1.31 8.92 13.97
C ARG A 13 -2.81 8.77 14.21
N GLY A 14 -3.64 9.55 13.54
CA GLY A 14 -5.07 9.68 13.84
C GLY A 14 -5.96 8.81 12.94
N LEU A 15 -6.28 9.32 11.77
CA LEU A 15 -7.16 8.68 10.80
C LEU A 15 -6.57 8.84 9.41
N LEU A 16 -6.40 7.73 8.70
CA LEU A 16 -6.21 7.73 7.25
C LEU A 16 -7.50 7.24 6.60
N GLN A 17 -8.19 8.13 5.91
CA GLN A 17 -9.47 7.84 5.27
C GLN A 17 -9.46 8.33 3.83
N LEU A 18 -9.58 7.37 2.91
CA LEU A 18 -9.76 7.61 1.49
C LEU A 18 -11.14 7.08 1.10
N GLU A 19 -12.06 7.99 0.82
CA GLU A 19 -13.45 7.71 0.53
C GLU A 19 -13.70 7.22 -0.90
N PRO A 20 -14.85 6.58 -1.17
CA PRO A 20 -15.29 6.32 -2.53
C PRO A 20 -15.33 7.61 -3.35
N GLY A 21 -14.81 7.56 -4.58
CA GLY A 21 -14.68 8.73 -5.46
C GLY A 21 -13.37 9.49 -5.29
N ALA A 22 -12.61 9.27 -4.21
CA ALA A 22 -11.23 9.71 -4.16
C ALA A 22 -10.40 8.87 -5.14
N VAL A 23 -9.56 9.55 -5.92
CA VAL A 23 -8.66 8.92 -6.88
C VAL A 23 -7.21 9.10 -6.42
N ILE A 24 -6.46 8.01 -6.36
CA ILE A 24 -5.03 8.02 -6.07
C ILE A 24 -4.21 7.71 -7.32
N GLU A 25 -3.05 8.37 -7.44
CA GLU A 25 -2.02 8.05 -8.41
C GLU A 25 -0.66 8.01 -7.70
N PHE A 26 0.13 6.99 -7.99
CA PHE A 26 1.52 6.89 -7.54
C PHE A 26 2.40 7.53 -8.60
N SER A 27 2.81 8.78 -8.34
CA SER A 27 3.57 9.61 -9.28
C SER A 27 4.97 9.07 -9.59
N ASN A 28 5.59 8.31 -8.67
CA ASN A 28 6.89 7.68 -8.86
C ASN A 28 6.85 6.17 -8.55
N PRO A 29 6.30 5.32 -9.44
CA PRO A 29 6.21 3.88 -9.23
C PRO A 29 7.57 3.23 -8.98
N GLY A 30 7.64 2.41 -7.93
CA GLY A 30 8.84 1.67 -7.53
C GLY A 30 9.76 2.44 -6.61
N VAL A 31 9.59 3.74 -6.41
CA VAL A 31 10.35 4.49 -5.41
C VAL A 31 9.85 4.12 -4.01
N LYS A 32 10.79 3.95 -3.06
CA LYS A 32 10.49 3.58 -1.67
C LYS A 32 9.47 4.55 -1.08
N THR A 33 8.32 4.01 -0.70
CA THR A 33 7.25 4.71 0.02
C THR A 33 6.75 3.81 1.15
N ILE A 34 6.95 4.20 2.41
CA ILE A 34 6.40 3.50 3.57
C ILE A 34 5.39 4.41 4.27
N LEU A 35 4.14 3.96 4.34
CA LEU A 35 3.07 4.66 5.03
C LEU A 35 2.78 3.94 6.34
N ASN A 36 3.16 4.57 7.44
CA ASN A 36 2.89 4.11 8.80
C ASN A 36 1.57 4.68 9.31
N VAL A 37 0.64 3.82 9.67
CA VAL A 37 -0.67 4.20 10.22
C VAL A 37 -0.82 3.57 11.60
N ASP A 38 -0.74 4.42 12.62
CA ASP A 38 -1.12 4.06 14.00
C ASP A 38 -2.59 4.41 14.30
N GLY A 39 -3.24 5.02 13.33
CA GLY A 39 -4.64 5.42 13.37
C GLY A 39 -5.63 4.36 12.92
N LYS A 40 -6.88 4.80 12.73
CA LYS A 40 -7.87 4.06 11.94
C LYS A 40 -7.51 4.15 10.45
N LEU A 41 -7.74 3.07 9.71
CA LEU A 41 -7.58 3.01 8.26
C LEU A 41 -8.91 2.70 7.58
N ASN A 42 -9.31 3.57 6.65
CA ASN A 42 -10.40 3.34 5.71
C ASN A 42 -9.85 3.53 4.28
N TRP A 43 -9.68 2.44 3.53
CA TRP A 43 -9.12 2.48 2.17
C TRP A 43 -10.17 2.06 1.14
N LYS A 44 -10.88 3.05 0.57
CA LYS A 44 -11.99 2.85 -0.38
C LYS A 44 -11.80 3.61 -1.71
N THR A 45 -10.57 4.02 -2.00
CA THR A 45 -10.20 4.81 -3.18
C THR A 45 -10.12 3.97 -4.46
N SER A 46 -10.19 4.62 -5.61
CA SER A 46 -9.87 4.05 -6.92
C SER A 46 -8.58 4.64 -7.48
N SER A 47 -8.02 4.02 -8.52
CA SER A 47 -6.94 4.59 -9.34
C SER A 47 -7.43 4.92 -10.75
N ASN A 48 -6.81 5.92 -11.37
CA ASN A 48 -6.99 6.20 -12.81
C ASN A 48 -6.28 5.18 -13.70
N ARG A 49 -5.43 4.33 -13.12
CA ARG A 49 -4.76 3.25 -13.83
C ARG A 49 -5.59 1.97 -13.76
N PRO A 50 -5.88 1.32 -14.90
CA PRO A 50 -6.62 0.04 -14.91
C PRO A 50 -5.81 -1.02 -14.16
N LEU A 51 -6.48 -1.92 -13.42
CA LEU A 51 -5.82 -2.99 -12.64
C LEU A 51 -5.11 -4.02 -13.55
N GLU A 52 -5.42 -4.01 -14.84
CA GLU A 52 -4.83 -4.82 -15.90
C GLU A 52 -3.45 -4.30 -16.34
N ASP A 53 -3.07 -3.06 -15.99
CA ASP A 53 -1.71 -2.53 -16.22
C ASP A 53 -0.72 -3.17 -15.24
N MET A 54 -0.40 -4.44 -15.48
CA MET A 54 0.46 -5.24 -14.62
C MET A 54 1.83 -4.59 -14.41
N ASN A 55 2.38 -3.92 -15.43
CA ASN A 55 3.71 -3.29 -15.33
C ASN A 55 3.68 -2.11 -14.36
N TYR A 56 2.67 -1.24 -14.45
CA TYR A 56 2.48 -0.15 -13.51
C TYR A 56 2.31 -0.68 -12.09
N TRP A 57 1.35 -1.60 -11.88
CA TRP A 57 1.01 -2.08 -10.55
C TRP A 57 2.10 -2.92 -9.91
N ASN A 58 2.86 -3.71 -10.67
CA ASN A 58 4.05 -4.38 -10.17
C ASN A 58 5.10 -3.38 -9.71
N SER A 59 5.33 -2.31 -10.49
CA SER A 59 6.28 -1.27 -10.10
C SER A 59 5.83 -0.52 -8.85
N VAL A 60 4.56 -0.15 -8.73
CA VAL A 60 4.07 0.49 -7.50
C VAL A 60 4.20 -0.47 -6.32
N ALA A 61 3.78 -1.73 -6.49
CA ALA A 61 3.79 -2.72 -5.42
C ALA A 61 5.21 -3.03 -4.90
N SER A 62 6.23 -2.96 -5.75
CA SER A 62 7.62 -3.16 -5.31
C SER A 62 8.13 -2.00 -4.45
N GLY A 63 7.58 -0.80 -4.63
CA GLY A 63 8.02 0.42 -3.94
C GLY A 63 7.17 0.85 -2.74
N PHE A 64 5.92 0.40 -2.65
CA PHE A 64 4.97 0.85 -1.63
C PHE A 64 4.77 -0.17 -0.51
N MET A 65 4.81 0.30 0.74
CA MET A 65 4.47 -0.46 1.93
C MET A 65 3.51 0.33 2.81
N LEU A 66 2.45 -0.33 3.28
CA LEU A 66 1.52 0.17 4.27
C LEU A 66 1.70 -0.62 5.56
N VAL A 67 2.12 0.07 6.62
CA VAL A 67 2.35 -0.50 7.95
C VAL A 67 1.22 -0.09 8.87
N LEU A 68 0.47 -1.06 9.39
CA LEU A 68 -0.60 -0.85 10.36
C LEU A 68 -0.15 -1.29 11.75
N HIS A 69 -0.13 -0.34 12.67
CA HIS A 69 0.34 -0.57 14.05
C HIS A 69 -0.79 -0.97 15.00
N LYS A 70 -2.06 -0.70 14.66
CA LYS A 70 -3.22 -1.04 15.49
C LYS A 70 -3.82 -2.40 15.18
N SER A 71 -4.40 -3.02 16.21
CA SER A 71 -5.26 -4.19 16.09
C SER A 71 -6.67 -3.83 15.63
N GLY A 72 -7.37 -4.80 15.05
CA GLY A 72 -8.77 -4.66 14.64
C GLY A 72 -9.04 -5.40 13.34
N THR A 73 -10.28 -5.29 12.84
CA THR A 73 -10.64 -5.78 11.51
C THR A 73 -10.56 -4.63 10.52
N ILE A 74 -9.76 -4.80 9.47
CA ILE A 74 -9.54 -3.80 8.44
C ILE A 74 -10.03 -4.35 7.11
N TYR A 75 -10.83 -3.54 6.42
CA TYR A 75 -11.35 -3.83 5.10
C TYR A 75 -10.58 -3.02 4.07
N ILE A 76 -9.96 -3.71 3.12
CA ILE A 76 -9.36 -3.07 1.94
C ILE A 76 -10.36 -3.20 0.80
N GLU A 77 -11.07 -2.11 0.54
CA GLU A 77 -12.18 -2.09 -0.43
C GLU A 77 -11.83 -1.31 -1.71
N GLY A 78 -10.77 -0.50 -1.66
CA GLY A 78 -10.23 0.26 -2.79
C GLY A 78 -9.06 -0.41 -3.50
N ASP A 79 -8.53 0.28 -4.51
CA ASP A 79 -7.33 -0.12 -5.23
C ASP A 79 -6.12 0.08 -4.31
N LEU A 80 -5.64 -1.01 -3.70
CA LEU A 80 -4.41 -1.06 -2.91
C LEU A 80 -3.43 -2.02 -3.57
N CYS A 81 -2.16 -1.65 -3.58
CA CYS A 81 -1.06 -2.50 -3.97
C CYS A 81 0.13 -2.28 -3.03
N GLY A 82 1.12 -3.16 -3.10
CA GLY A 82 2.32 -3.10 -2.28
C GLY A 82 2.29 -4.05 -1.09
N THR A 83 3.21 -3.86 -0.16
CA THR A 83 3.28 -4.70 1.04
C THR A 83 2.39 -4.13 2.12
N LEU A 84 1.36 -4.87 2.53
CA LEU A 84 0.55 -4.59 3.71
C LEU A 84 1.12 -5.36 4.90
N TYR A 85 1.70 -4.65 5.87
CA TYR A 85 2.23 -5.21 7.10
C TYR A 85 1.36 -4.79 8.28
N ALA A 86 0.61 -5.74 8.83
CA ALA A 86 -0.42 -5.49 9.84
C ALA A 86 -0.45 -6.63 10.89
N PRO A 87 0.65 -6.87 11.63
CA PRO A 87 0.84 -8.07 12.45
C PRO A 87 -0.18 -8.24 13.58
N LEU A 88 -0.89 -7.18 13.96
CA LEU A 88 -1.89 -7.18 15.03
C LEU A 88 -3.34 -7.15 14.51
N ALA A 89 -3.54 -7.00 13.20
CA ALA A 89 -4.86 -6.81 12.60
C ALA A 89 -5.33 -8.04 11.82
N LYS A 90 -6.65 -8.17 11.73
CA LYS A 90 -7.33 -9.03 10.76
C LYS A 90 -7.55 -8.23 9.49
N ILE A 91 -7.03 -8.71 8.37
CA ILE A 91 -7.18 -8.08 7.05
C ILE A 91 -8.22 -8.83 6.24
N ILE A 92 -9.19 -8.09 5.70
CA ILE A 92 -10.19 -8.59 4.76
C ILE A 92 -9.96 -7.90 3.42
N ILE A 93 -9.65 -8.69 2.41
CA ILE A 93 -9.42 -8.22 1.03
C ILE A 93 -10.33 -8.96 0.06
N GLY A 94 -10.55 -8.37 -1.10
CA GLY A 94 -11.25 -9.06 -2.17
C GLY A 94 -12.76 -8.87 -2.17
N GLN A 95 -13.35 -8.09 -1.26
CA GLN A 95 -14.79 -7.90 -1.22
C GLN A 95 -15.27 -7.13 -2.45
N THR A 96 -14.69 -5.94 -2.69
CA THR A 96 -15.01 -5.05 -3.80
C THR A 96 -14.02 -5.21 -4.96
N LYS A 97 -12.72 -5.04 -4.71
CA LYS A 97 -11.66 -5.20 -5.73
C LYS A 97 -11.13 -6.62 -5.72
N LYS A 98 -11.02 -7.22 -6.91
CA LYS A 98 -10.68 -8.65 -7.07
C LYS A 98 -9.23 -8.90 -7.48
N ILE A 99 -8.41 -7.87 -7.60
CA ILE A 99 -7.00 -7.99 -7.96
C ILE A 99 -6.18 -7.23 -6.93
N TYR A 100 -5.12 -7.86 -6.44
CA TYR A 100 -4.16 -7.25 -5.53
C TYR A 100 -2.74 -7.61 -5.98
N TYR A 101 -1.87 -6.61 -6.04
CA TYR A 101 -0.44 -6.78 -6.34
C TYR A 101 0.36 -6.49 -5.07
N GLY A 102 1.17 -7.43 -4.60
CA GLY A 102 2.01 -7.23 -3.42
C GLY A 102 1.96 -8.39 -2.43
N ARG A 103 2.14 -8.07 -1.14
CA ARG A 103 2.22 -9.05 -0.04
C ARG A 103 1.39 -8.60 1.13
N ILE A 104 0.81 -9.56 1.84
CA ILE A 104 0.03 -9.30 3.05
C ILE A 104 0.63 -10.12 4.18
N LEU A 105 1.04 -9.45 5.24
CA LEU A 105 1.48 -10.04 6.49
C LEU A 105 0.57 -9.52 7.58
N ALA A 106 -0.28 -10.36 8.14
CA ALA A 106 -1.24 -9.97 9.15
C ALA A 106 -1.49 -11.07 10.18
N LYS A 107 -2.14 -10.73 11.29
CA LYS A 107 -2.56 -11.72 12.30
C LYS A 107 -3.49 -12.76 11.68
N ASP A 108 -4.51 -12.28 10.99
CA ASP A 108 -5.50 -13.08 10.28
C ASP A 108 -5.72 -12.49 8.88
N ILE A 109 -5.83 -13.34 7.86
CA ILE A 109 -6.07 -12.91 6.48
C ILE A 109 -7.33 -13.62 5.97
N VAL A 110 -8.31 -12.84 5.52
CA VAL A 110 -9.50 -13.33 4.83
C VAL A 110 -9.48 -12.81 3.40
N VAL A 111 -9.51 -13.74 2.44
CA VAL A 111 -9.56 -13.44 1.01
C VAL A 111 -10.90 -13.89 0.46
N HIS A 112 -11.68 -12.97 -0.09
CA HIS A 112 -12.97 -13.30 -0.69
C HIS A 112 -12.82 -14.04 -2.01
N GLN A 113 -13.84 -14.82 -2.37
CA GLN A 113 -13.88 -15.60 -3.61
C GLN A 113 -13.55 -14.79 -4.87
N ARG A 114 -12.89 -15.45 -5.83
CA ARG A 114 -12.46 -14.90 -7.13
C ARG A 114 -11.41 -13.78 -7.05
N THR A 115 -10.81 -13.55 -5.89
CA THR A 115 -9.71 -12.58 -5.74
C THR A 115 -8.40 -13.19 -6.24
N LYS A 116 -7.66 -12.45 -7.06
CA LYS A 116 -6.32 -12.77 -7.56
C LYS A 116 -5.30 -11.97 -6.78
N ILE A 117 -4.30 -12.65 -6.23
CA ILE A 117 -3.17 -12.04 -5.54
C ILE A 117 -1.90 -12.34 -6.33
N PHE A 118 -1.26 -11.31 -6.86
CA PHE A 118 0.02 -11.39 -7.52
C PHE A 118 1.10 -11.02 -6.51
N ARG A 119 1.97 -11.98 -6.17
CA ARG A 119 3.06 -11.72 -5.24
C ARG A 119 4.06 -10.75 -5.88
N VAL A 120 4.27 -9.62 -5.23
CA VAL A 120 5.36 -8.67 -5.53
C VAL A 120 6.10 -8.39 -4.23
N ASP A 121 7.40 -8.66 -4.22
CA ASP A 121 8.23 -8.40 -3.04
C ASP A 121 8.53 -6.89 -2.93
N PHE A 122 8.58 -6.37 -1.70
CA PHE A 122 9.02 -5.01 -1.45
C PHE A 122 10.51 -4.90 -1.78
N ASN A 123 10.80 -4.31 -2.93
CA ASN A 123 12.12 -4.12 -3.49
C ASN A 123 12.13 -2.78 -4.24
N PRO A 124 12.18 -1.66 -3.50
CA PRO A 124 12.12 -0.33 -4.10
C PRO A 124 13.36 -0.06 -4.95
N LYS A 125 13.21 0.80 -5.95
CA LYS A 125 14.31 1.39 -6.71
C LYS A 125 15.12 2.28 -5.75
N GLU A 126 16.37 1.93 -5.50
CA GLU A 126 17.30 2.77 -4.76
C GLU A 126 17.97 3.77 -5.73
N ASN A 127 17.88 5.06 -5.42
CA ASN A 127 18.69 6.07 -6.11
C ASN A 127 20.06 6.09 -5.43
N PHE A 128 21.03 5.37 -6.01
CA PHE A 128 22.42 5.47 -5.56
C PHE A 128 22.95 6.87 -5.87
N ILE A 129 23.22 7.67 -4.83
CA ILE A 129 24.02 8.89 -4.96
C ILE A 129 25.47 8.46 -4.84
N TYR A 130 26.18 8.38 -5.97
CA TYR A 130 27.63 8.19 -5.97
C TYR A 130 28.28 9.50 -5.51
N VAL A 131 28.71 9.57 -4.25
CA VAL A 131 29.54 10.67 -3.77
C VAL A 131 31.00 10.29 -4.06
N TRP A 132 31.58 10.91 -5.10
CA TRP A 132 33.02 10.86 -5.31
C TRP A 132 33.69 11.64 -4.17
N ARG A 133 34.45 10.94 -3.32
CA ARG A 133 35.42 11.58 -2.42
C ARG A 133 36.71 11.79 -3.20
N ASN A 134 37.02 13.05 -3.52
CA ASN A 134 38.38 13.47 -3.87
C ASN A 134 39.21 13.67 -2.61
#